data_AF-A0A7X9MW83-F1
#
_entry.id   AF-A0A7X9MW83-F1
#
_cell.length_a   1.000
_cell.length_b   1.000
_cell.length_c   1.000
_cell.angle_alpha   90.00
_cell.angle_beta   90.00
_cell.angle_gamma   90.00
#
_symmetry.space_group_name_H-M   'P 1'
#
loop_
_entity.id
_entity.type
_entity.pdbx_description
1 polymer ?
#
loop_
_entity_poly.entity_id
_entity_poly.type
_entity_poly.pdbx_seq_one_letter_code
_entity_poly.pdbx_strand_id
1 'polypeptide(L)'
;MNHTVKEIQSQFKLLRLAETAEELPQLLREAEKSSWTYLEFLEAITHFELKKREAKSVERRLKWARFPYQKTLLEFSIEAQNSLSERQLTQLQEINWLEQQYNLILLGPPGVGKTHLAVGLGIEAINKGYQVYFVTMGELIQLLKTEEFAHKSQVQMKRLRASDLVIIDDLMYMAMDQREANLFFQMINHLYEQSSIILTSNKSPDQWGELMGDEGITTAILDRLLHRVEVIHMNGDSYRMKNRQNLF
;
A
#
# COMPACT_ATOMS: atom_id res chain seq x y z
N MET A 1 -28.41 -31.13 22.14
CA MET A 1 -27.47 -30.62 21.11
C MET A 1 -27.49 -29.10 20.99
N ASN A 2 -28.63 -28.43 20.78
CA ASN A 2 -28.67 -26.95 20.62
C ASN A 2 -28.15 -26.13 21.81
N HIS A 3 -28.26 -26.64 23.05
CA HIS A 3 -27.69 -25.96 24.23
C HIS A 3 -26.15 -25.96 24.19
N THR A 4 -25.56 -27.12 23.89
CA THR A 4 -24.10 -27.31 23.80
C THR A 4 -23.49 -26.47 22.68
N VAL A 5 -24.15 -26.35 21.53
CA VAL A 5 -23.65 -25.50 20.43
C VAL A 5 -23.62 -24.03 20.84
N LYS A 6 -24.69 -23.51 21.47
CA LYS A 6 -24.73 -22.11 21.94
C LYS A 6 -23.68 -21.80 23.00
N GLU A 7 -23.37 -22.76 23.87
CA GLU A 7 -22.29 -22.64 24.85
C GLU A 7 -20.93 -22.54 24.15
N ILE A 8 -20.64 -23.42 23.18
CA ILE A 8 -19.39 -23.39 22.42
C ILE A 8 -19.27 -22.08 21.62
N GLN A 9 -20.35 -21.62 20.98
CA GLN A 9 -20.36 -20.31 20.30
C GLN A 9 -20.02 -19.16 21.25
N SER A 10 -20.52 -19.21 22.50
CA SER A 10 -20.22 -18.19 23.51
C SER A 10 -18.75 -18.25 23.95
N GLN A 11 -18.21 -19.46 24.15
CA GLN A 11 -16.79 -19.67 24.44
C GLN A 11 -15.88 -19.18 23.30
N PHE A 12 -16.24 -19.48 22.06
CA PHE A 12 -15.53 -18.99 20.87
C PHE A 12 -15.51 -17.45 20.81
N LYS A 13 -16.63 -16.78 21.12
CA LYS A 13 -16.65 -15.31 21.21
C LYS A 13 -15.71 -14.77 22.29
N LEU A 14 -15.65 -15.40 23.47
CA LEU A 14 -14.71 -15.03 24.54
C LEU A 14 -13.23 -15.23 24.13
N LEU A 15 -12.95 -16.25 23.33
CA LEU A 15 -11.62 -16.52 22.75
C LEU A 15 -11.30 -15.65 21.53
N ARG A 16 -12.16 -14.67 21.19
CA ARG A 16 -12.03 -13.79 20.01
C ARG A 16 -12.12 -14.55 18.67
N LEU A 17 -12.92 -15.60 18.62
CA LEU A 17 -13.25 -16.41 17.43
C LEU A 17 -14.70 -16.14 16.97
N ALA A 18 -15.07 -14.86 16.87
CA ALA A 18 -16.48 -14.47 16.67
C ALA A 18 -17.07 -14.97 15.35
N GLU A 19 -16.31 -14.95 14.25
CA GLU A 19 -16.75 -15.46 12.95
C GLU A 19 -16.94 -16.97 12.99
N THR A 20 -15.98 -17.69 13.60
CA THR A 20 -16.05 -19.14 13.76
C THR A 20 -17.21 -19.55 14.66
N ALA A 21 -17.55 -18.74 15.67
CA ALA A 21 -18.75 -18.94 16.46
C ALA A 21 -20.01 -18.86 15.60
N GLU A 22 -20.10 -17.89 14.69
CA GLU A 22 -21.27 -17.75 13.81
C GLU A 22 -21.36 -18.89 12.78
N GLU A 23 -20.23 -19.35 12.25
CA GLU A 23 -20.16 -20.42 11.24
C GLU A 23 -20.27 -21.84 11.83
N LEU A 24 -20.06 -22.02 13.15
CA LEU A 24 -20.03 -23.33 13.80
C LEU A 24 -21.22 -24.27 13.43
N PRO A 25 -22.49 -23.80 13.36
CA PRO A 25 -23.61 -24.66 12.95
C PRO A 25 -23.51 -25.16 11.51
N GLN A 26 -22.85 -24.43 10.62
CA GLN A 26 -22.60 -24.88 9.25
C GLN A 26 -21.46 -25.90 9.20
N LEU A 27 -20.34 -25.63 9.88
CA LEU A 27 -19.22 -26.56 9.97
C LEU A 27 -19.63 -27.91 10.58
N LEU A 28 -20.50 -27.91 11.59
CA LEU A 28 -21.05 -29.14 12.18
C LEU A 28 -21.89 -29.95 11.17
N ARG A 29 -22.73 -29.28 10.37
CA ARG A 29 -23.54 -29.93 9.33
C ARG A 29 -22.67 -30.52 8.22
N GLU A 30 -21.62 -29.81 7.81
CA GLU A 30 -20.66 -30.27 6.80
C GLU A 30 -19.86 -31.48 7.30
N ALA A 31 -19.45 -31.47 8.57
CA ALA A 31 -18.77 -32.57 9.24
C ALA A 31 -19.66 -33.82 9.32
N GLU A 32 -20.92 -33.67 9.70
CA GLU A 32 -21.89 -34.77 9.75
C GLU A 32 -22.15 -35.36 8.36
N LYS A 33 -22.37 -34.50 7.36
CA LYS A 33 -22.63 -34.93 5.98
C LYS A 33 -21.45 -35.68 5.36
N SER A 34 -20.24 -35.22 5.64
CA SER A 34 -19.00 -35.76 5.07
C SER A 34 -18.35 -36.83 5.95
N SER A 35 -18.96 -37.15 7.10
CA SER A 35 -18.43 -38.09 8.10
C SER A 35 -16.98 -37.77 8.53
N TRP A 36 -16.69 -36.49 8.80
CA TRP A 36 -15.37 -36.05 9.23
C TRP A 36 -14.95 -36.70 10.55
N THR A 37 -13.67 -37.05 10.63
CA THR A 37 -12.98 -37.39 11.88
C THR A 37 -12.83 -36.16 12.77
N TYR A 38 -12.51 -36.36 14.05
CA TYR A 38 -12.27 -35.26 14.98
C TYR A 38 -11.12 -34.35 14.55
N LEU A 39 -10.08 -34.91 13.93
CA LEU A 39 -8.94 -34.16 13.43
C LEU A 39 -9.34 -33.29 12.23
N GLU A 40 -10.06 -33.84 11.26
CA GLU A 40 -10.55 -33.09 10.09
C GLU A 40 -11.48 -31.94 10.51
N PHE A 41 -12.33 -32.16 11.51
CA PHE A 41 -13.20 -31.11 12.04
C PHE A 41 -12.41 -29.98 12.73
N LEU A 42 -11.40 -30.32 13.54
CA LEU A 42 -10.52 -29.32 14.16
C LEU A 42 -9.69 -28.56 13.13
N GLU A 43 -9.20 -29.24 12.09
CA GLU A 43 -8.52 -28.63 10.97
C GLU A 43 -9.43 -27.65 10.24
N ALA A 44 -10.68 -28.03 9.93
CA ALA A 44 -11.63 -27.15 9.28
C ALA A 44 -11.94 -25.88 10.11
N ILE A 45 -12.15 -26.03 11.43
CA ILE A 45 -12.38 -24.90 12.34
C ILE A 45 -11.17 -23.95 12.35
N THR A 46 -9.97 -24.49 12.54
CA THR A 46 -8.75 -23.67 12.64
C THR A 46 -8.42 -23.00 11.31
N HIS A 47 -8.58 -23.70 10.19
CA HIS A 47 -8.39 -23.16 8.86
C HIS A 47 -9.39 -22.04 8.56
N PHE A 48 -10.67 -22.22 8.92
CA PHE A 48 -11.70 -21.19 8.77
C PHE A 48 -11.34 -19.92 9.56
N GLU A 49 -10.96 -20.06 10.83
CA GLU A 49 -10.56 -18.91 11.66
C GLU A 49 -9.33 -18.20 11.07
N LEU A 50 -8.29 -18.94 10.68
CA LEU A 50 -7.07 -18.36 10.11
C LEU A 50 -7.38 -17.54 8.86
N LYS A 51 -8.17 -18.11 7.94
CA LYS A 51 -8.61 -17.44 6.71
C LYS A 51 -9.41 -16.17 7.01
N LYS A 52 -10.31 -16.20 8.00
CA LYS A 52 -11.10 -15.04 8.42
C LYS A 52 -10.22 -13.96 9.07
N ARG A 53 -9.25 -14.34 9.89
CA ARG A 53 -8.30 -13.40 10.51
C ARG A 53 -7.42 -12.73 9.47
N GLU A 54 -6.91 -13.49 8.52
CA GLU A 54 -6.11 -12.98 7.41
C GLU A 54 -6.92 -11.98 6.57
N ALA A 55 -8.15 -12.35 6.16
CA ALA A 55 -9.04 -11.46 5.42
C ALA A 55 -9.32 -10.14 6.16
N LYS A 56 -9.61 -10.20 7.48
CA LYS A 56 -9.80 -8.99 8.31
C LYS A 56 -8.53 -8.17 8.47
N SER A 57 -7.37 -8.82 8.55
CA SER A 57 -6.08 -8.14 8.63
C SER A 57 -5.79 -7.36 7.34
N VAL A 58 -6.04 -7.99 6.18
CA VAL A 58 -5.93 -7.36 4.86
C VAL A 58 -6.91 -6.18 4.75
N GLU A 59 -8.19 -6.36 5.09
CA GLU A 59 -9.19 -5.29 5.05
C GLU A 59 -8.80 -4.09 5.92
N ARG A 60 -8.29 -4.35 7.13
CA ARG A 60 -7.81 -3.32 8.03
C ARG A 60 -6.62 -2.56 7.44
N ARG A 61 -5.68 -3.26 6.80
CA ARG A 61 -4.49 -2.65 6.18
C ARG A 61 -4.85 -1.89 4.90
N LEU A 62 -5.82 -2.36 4.11
CA LEU A 62 -6.39 -1.60 2.99
C LEU A 62 -7.03 -0.28 3.45
N LYS A 63 -7.81 -0.31 4.53
CA LYS A 63 -8.38 0.90 5.14
C LYS A 63 -7.30 1.84 5.70
N TRP A 64 -6.21 1.29 6.23
CA TRP A 64 -5.06 2.05 6.72
C TRP A 64 -4.33 2.77 5.58
N ALA A 65 -4.19 2.11 4.42
CA ALA A 65 -3.40 2.60 3.30
C ALA A 65 -3.97 3.80 2.55
N ARG A 66 -5.28 4.06 2.65
CA ARG A 66 -5.94 5.24 2.04
C ARG A 66 -5.69 5.38 0.53
N PHE A 67 -5.66 4.28 -0.20
CA PHE A 67 -5.55 4.34 -1.67
C PHE A 67 -6.70 5.15 -2.28
N PRO A 68 -6.45 5.90 -3.38
CA PRO A 68 -7.49 6.66 -4.08
C PRO A 68 -8.49 5.74 -4.78
N TYR A 69 -8.05 4.53 -5.16
CA TYR A 69 -8.84 3.46 -5.74
C TYR A 69 -8.14 2.12 -5.46
N GLN A 70 -8.86 1.01 -5.57
CA GLN A 70 -8.29 -0.32 -5.42
C GLN A 70 -8.23 -0.97 -6.80
N LYS A 71 -7.06 -0.88 -7.45
CA LYS A 71 -6.80 -1.56 -8.72
C LYS A 71 -5.62 -2.49 -8.56
N THR A 72 -5.84 -3.76 -8.87
CA THR A 72 -4.81 -4.78 -8.73
C THR A 72 -3.79 -4.71 -9.88
N LEU A 73 -2.65 -5.40 -9.71
CA LEU A 73 -1.66 -5.55 -10.79
C LEU A 73 -2.19 -6.42 -11.94
N LEU A 74 -3.19 -7.28 -11.70
CA LEU A 74 -3.85 -8.06 -12.75
C LEU A 74 -4.65 -7.18 -13.72
N GLU A 75 -5.17 -6.06 -13.22
CA GLU A 75 -5.85 -5.04 -14.03
C GLU A 75 -4.87 -4.09 -14.74
N PHE A 76 -3.57 -4.21 -14.47
CA PHE A 76 -2.55 -3.41 -15.14
C PHE A 76 -2.26 -4.03 -16.52
N SER A 77 -2.75 -3.38 -17.58
CA SER A 77 -2.55 -3.85 -18.95
C SER A 77 -1.09 -3.68 -19.38
N ILE A 78 -0.29 -4.73 -19.22
CA ILE A 78 1.11 -4.80 -19.68
C ILE A 78 1.18 -4.55 -21.19
N GLU A 79 0.22 -5.06 -21.96
CA GLU A 79 0.13 -4.87 -23.41
C GLU A 79 -0.02 -3.40 -23.82
N ALA A 80 -0.61 -2.56 -22.96
CA ALA A 80 -0.73 -1.13 -23.22
C ALA A 80 0.56 -0.36 -22.87
N GLN A 81 1.53 -1.03 -22.26
CA GLN A 81 2.67 -0.41 -21.59
C GLN A 81 3.97 -1.20 -21.79
N ASN A 82 4.64 -0.95 -22.91
CA ASN A 82 5.93 -1.58 -23.29
C ASN A 82 7.13 -1.19 -22.38
N SER A 83 6.88 -0.53 -21.25
CA SER A 83 7.93 0.03 -20.38
C SER A 83 8.51 -0.99 -19.40
N LEU A 84 7.72 -2.01 -19.05
CA LEU A 84 8.09 -3.06 -18.12
C LEU A 84 7.93 -4.40 -18.83
N SER A 85 8.97 -5.23 -18.77
CA SER A 85 8.84 -6.63 -19.16
C SER A 85 7.99 -7.38 -18.15
N GLU A 86 7.30 -8.45 -18.57
CA GLU A 86 6.57 -9.34 -17.65
C GLU A 86 7.46 -9.82 -16.51
N ARG A 87 8.72 -10.17 -16.83
CA ARG A 87 9.72 -10.59 -15.85
C ARG A 87 9.96 -9.53 -14.76
N GLN A 88 10.12 -8.27 -15.14
CA GLN A 88 10.31 -7.18 -14.17
C GLN A 88 9.06 -6.98 -13.31
N LEU A 89 7.87 -7.08 -13.89
CA LEU A 89 6.63 -6.97 -13.12
C LEU A 89 6.49 -8.13 -12.12
N THR A 90 6.78 -9.37 -12.52
CA THR A 90 6.80 -10.52 -11.60
C THR A 90 7.80 -10.32 -10.48
N GLN A 91 9.01 -9.83 -10.77
CA GLN A 91 10.02 -9.54 -9.76
C GLN A 91 9.54 -8.45 -8.76
N LEU A 92 8.83 -7.43 -9.24
CA LEU A 92 8.25 -6.41 -8.36
C LEU A 92 7.10 -6.96 -7.50
N GLN A 93 6.30 -7.89 -8.04
CA GLN A 93 5.25 -8.62 -7.30
C GLN A 93 5.80 -9.53 -6.19
N GLU A 94 7.05 -9.95 -6.30
CA GLU A 94 7.69 -10.72 -5.23
C GLU A 94 7.93 -9.88 -3.98
N ILE A 95 7.93 -8.53 -4.07
CA ILE A 95 8.11 -7.60 -2.92
C ILE A 95 9.48 -7.75 -2.21
N ASN A 96 10.40 -8.55 -2.75
CA ASN A 96 11.78 -8.69 -2.25
C ASN A 96 12.51 -7.34 -2.12
N TRP A 97 12.20 -6.40 -3.03
CA TRP A 97 12.74 -5.04 -2.99
C TRP A 97 12.34 -4.28 -1.71
N LEU A 98 11.12 -4.50 -1.20
CA LEU A 98 10.63 -3.88 0.03
C LEU A 98 11.34 -4.46 1.25
N GLU A 99 11.55 -5.78 1.30
CA GLU A 99 12.31 -6.44 2.36
C GLU A 99 13.77 -5.95 2.42
N GLN A 100 14.34 -5.64 1.26
CA GLN A 100 15.68 -5.08 1.13
C GLN A 100 15.73 -3.55 1.29
N GLN A 101 14.58 -2.93 1.57
CA GLN A 101 14.41 -1.48 1.76
C GLN A 101 14.84 -0.66 0.54
N TYR A 102 14.54 -1.15 -0.66
CA TYR A 102 14.69 -0.38 -1.90
C TYR A 102 13.50 0.55 -2.11
N ASN A 103 13.79 1.76 -2.55
CA ASN A 103 12.80 2.69 -3.07
C ASN A 103 12.51 2.40 -4.54
N LEU A 104 11.32 2.75 -5.00
CA LEU A 104 10.99 2.76 -6.42
C LEU A 104 10.65 4.19 -6.85
N ILE A 105 11.20 4.63 -7.97
CA ILE A 105 10.80 5.91 -8.59
C ILE A 105 10.15 5.58 -9.94
N LEU A 106 8.86 5.88 -10.05
CA LEU A 106 8.09 5.72 -11.27
C LEU A 106 8.10 7.05 -12.03
N LEU A 107 8.77 7.09 -13.17
CA LEU A 107 8.92 8.29 -14.01
C LEU A 107 8.12 8.16 -15.29
N GLY A 108 7.48 9.23 -15.76
CA GLY A 108 6.80 9.20 -17.06
C GLY A 108 5.72 10.28 -17.21
N PRO A 109 5.18 10.49 -18.42
CA PRO A 109 4.17 11.51 -18.64
C PRO A 109 2.85 11.21 -17.90
N PRO A 110 1.94 12.18 -17.76
CA PRO A 110 0.64 11.95 -17.13
C PRO A 110 -0.19 10.87 -17.86
N GLY A 111 -0.85 10.01 -17.09
CA GLY A 111 -1.79 9.03 -17.63
C GLY A 111 -1.19 7.71 -18.12
N VAL A 112 0.12 7.49 -17.99
CA VAL A 112 0.82 6.22 -18.31
C VAL A 112 0.79 5.19 -17.17
N GLY A 113 -0.19 5.26 -16.26
CA GLY A 113 -0.36 4.20 -15.24
C GLY A 113 0.61 4.20 -14.05
N LYS A 114 1.45 5.23 -13.83
CA LYS A 114 2.37 5.32 -12.66
C LYS A 114 1.68 5.06 -11.32
N THR A 115 0.63 5.83 -11.03
CA THR A 115 -0.17 5.67 -9.80
C THR A 115 -0.83 4.30 -9.73
N HIS A 116 -1.26 3.73 -10.87
CA HIS A 116 -1.86 2.39 -10.89
C HIS A 116 -0.83 1.36 -10.45
N LEU A 117 0.37 1.37 -11.04
CA LEU A 117 1.44 0.45 -10.66
C LEU A 117 1.81 0.59 -9.18
N ALA A 118 1.95 1.82 -8.68
CA ALA A 118 2.22 2.08 -7.26
C ALA A 118 1.13 1.51 -6.34
N VAL A 119 -0.15 1.75 -6.66
CA VAL A 119 -1.30 1.21 -5.92
C VAL A 119 -1.33 -0.31 -5.98
N GLY A 120 -1.09 -0.90 -7.16
CA GLY A 120 -1.08 -2.34 -7.35
C GLY A 120 0.01 -3.03 -6.52
N LEU A 121 1.23 -2.48 -6.51
CA LEU A 121 2.32 -2.95 -5.66
C LEU A 121 2.00 -2.78 -4.17
N GLY A 122 1.36 -1.66 -3.80
CA GLY A 122 0.89 -1.44 -2.44
C GLY A 122 -0.16 -2.47 -1.99
N ILE A 123 -1.10 -2.84 -2.87
CA ILE A 123 -2.09 -3.89 -2.57
C ILE A 123 -1.39 -5.25 -2.42
N GLU A 124 -0.41 -5.56 -3.27
CA GLU A 124 0.35 -6.81 -3.15
C GLU A 124 1.16 -6.87 -1.85
N ALA A 125 1.80 -5.77 -1.45
CA ALA A 125 2.47 -5.66 -0.16
C ALA A 125 1.48 -5.88 1.01
N ILE A 126 0.25 -5.34 0.92
CA ILE A 126 -0.78 -5.62 1.92
C ILE A 126 -1.19 -7.10 1.89
N ASN A 127 -1.31 -7.75 0.74
CA ASN A 127 -1.61 -9.19 0.74
C ASN A 127 -0.52 -10.00 1.45
N LYS A 128 0.75 -9.57 1.35
CA LYS A 128 1.89 -10.24 1.99
C LYS A 128 2.15 -9.96 3.47
N GLY A 129 1.41 -9.04 4.08
CA GLY A 129 1.56 -8.76 5.52
C GLY A 129 2.06 -7.35 5.87
N TYR A 130 2.49 -6.56 4.90
CA TYR A 130 3.02 -5.21 5.11
C TYR A 130 1.94 -4.15 5.35
N GLN A 131 2.30 -3.12 6.10
CA GLN A 131 1.53 -1.89 6.27
C GLN A 131 1.96 -0.88 5.20
N VAL A 132 0.99 -0.36 4.46
CA VAL A 132 1.22 0.61 3.38
C VAL A 132 0.49 1.90 3.70
N TYR A 133 1.04 3.05 3.28
CA TYR A 133 0.35 4.34 3.34
C TYR A 133 0.50 5.09 2.02
N PHE A 134 -0.62 5.49 1.42
CA PHE A 134 -0.67 6.31 0.21
C PHE A 134 -0.97 7.76 0.58
N VAL A 135 -0.26 8.68 -0.05
CA VAL A 135 -0.49 10.12 0.08
C VAL A 135 -0.06 10.83 -1.21
N THR A 136 -0.79 11.87 -1.62
CA THR A 136 -0.30 12.75 -2.69
C THR A 136 0.71 13.74 -2.12
N MET A 137 1.61 14.27 -2.95
CA MET A 137 2.59 15.23 -2.48
C MET A 137 1.94 16.48 -1.85
N GLY A 138 0.85 16.97 -2.46
CA GLY A 138 0.06 18.07 -1.93
C GLY A 138 -0.55 17.80 -0.55
N GLU A 139 -1.17 16.63 -0.37
CA GLU A 139 -1.73 16.25 0.94
C GLU A 139 -0.61 16.09 1.97
N LEU A 140 0.51 15.49 1.60
CA LEU A 140 1.65 15.27 2.48
C LEU A 140 2.21 16.59 3.04
N ILE A 141 2.46 17.58 2.18
CA ILE A 141 2.95 18.90 2.62
C ILE A 141 1.94 19.56 3.57
N GLN A 142 0.65 19.47 3.27
CA GLN A 142 -0.39 19.97 4.18
C GLN A 142 -0.34 19.26 5.55
N LEU A 143 -0.22 17.92 5.57
CA LEU A 143 -0.13 17.15 6.80
C LEU A 143 1.10 17.52 7.64
N LEU A 144 2.25 17.69 6.99
CA LEU A 144 3.50 18.10 7.64
C LEU A 144 3.37 19.50 8.27
N LYS A 145 2.81 20.47 7.52
CA LYS A 145 2.64 21.86 8.00
C LYS A 145 1.72 21.97 9.21
N THR A 146 0.69 21.13 9.28
CA THR A 146 -0.32 21.21 10.33
C THR A 146 -0.15 20.15 11.43
N GLU A 147 0.92 19.34 11.40
CA GLU A 147 1.16 18.28 12.39
C GLU A 147 1.21 18.81 13.83
N GLU A 148 1.81 19.98 14.04
CA GLU A 148 1.95 20.58 15.38
C GLU A 148 0.60 20.97 16.02
N PHE A 149 -0.39 21.33 15.21
CA PHE A 149 -1.63 21.97 15.71
C PHE A 149 -2.91 21.20 15.37
N ALA A 150 -2.88 20.25 14.43
CA ALA A 150 -4.04 19.49 14.02
C ALA A 150 -3.92 18.00 14.42
N HIS A 151 -4.75 17.57 15.37
CA HIS A 151 -4.81 16.16 15.80
C HIS A 151 -5.02 15.18 14.64
N LYS A 152 -5.85 15.57 13.64
CA LYS A 152 -6.07 14.76 12.43
C LYS A 152 -4.75 14.50 11.67
N SER A 153 -3.87 15.50 11.59
CA SER A 153 -2.58 15.38 10.91
C SER A 153 -1.60 14.56 11.74
N GLN A 154 -1.58 14.73 13.07
CA GLN A 154 -0.76 13.90 13.98
C GLN A 154 -1.08 12.40 13.83
N VAL A 155 -2.37 12.05 13.80
CA VAL A 155 -2.79 10.66 13.61
C VAL A 155 -2.33 10.13 12.26
N GLN A 156 -2.48 10.91 11.18
CA GLN A 156 -2.07 10.48 9.85
C GLN A 156 -0.56 10.37 9.69
N MET A 157 0.21 11.35 10.18
CA MET A 157 1.66 11.31 10.17
C MET A 157 2.20 10.13 10.98
N LYS A 158 1.58 9.82 12.13
CA LYS A 158 1.92 8.61 12.90
C LYS A 158 1.64 7.33 12.10
N ARG A 159 0.56 7.27 11.33
CA ARG A 159 0.25 6.12 10.47
C ARG A 159 1.24 5.97 9.33
N LEU A 160 1.59 7.08 8.67
CA LEU A 160 2.58 7.13 7.60
C LEU A 160 3.94 6.63 8.10
N ARG A 161 4.43 7.20 9.21
CA ARG A 161 5.72 6.82 9.83
C ARG A 161 5.77 5.37 10.33
N ALA A 162 4.62 4.77 10.63
CA ALA A 162 4.53 3.38 11.07
C ALA A 162 4.32 2.37 9.91
N SER A 163 4.41 2.81 8.65
CA SER A 163 4.17 1.95 7.48
C SER A 163 5.48 1.41 6.94
N ASP A 164 5.49 0.16 6.51
CA ASP A 164 6.65 -0.49 5.87
C ASP A 164 6.90 0.05 4.45
N LEU A 165 5.82 0.50 3.79
CA LEU A 165 5.86 1.13 2.48
C LEU A 165 5.05 2.43 2.47
N VAL A 166 5.67 3.51 2.02
CA VAL A 166 5.01 4.81 1.80
C VAL A 166 4.98 5.11 0.30
N ILE A 167 3.78 5.31 -0.25
CA ILE A 167 3.58 5.73 -1.64
C ILE A 167 3.29 7.22 -1.63
N ILE A 168 4.17 8.00 -2.27
CA ILE A 168 4.03 9.44 -2.45
C ILE A 168 3.76 9.70 -3.94
N ASP A 169 2.52 10.02 -4.24
CA ASP A 169 2.04 10.21 -5.61
C ASP A 169 2.12 11.66 -6.05
N ASP A 170 2.40 11.86 -7.34
CA ASP A 170 2.49 13.15 -8.02
C ASP A 170 3.45 14.11 -7.31
N LEU A 171 4.77 13.81 -7.35
CA LEU A 171 5.85 14.70 -6.90
C LEU A 171 5.99 15.99 -7.74
N MET A 172 4.92 16.41 -8.41
CA MET A 172 4.89 17.60 -9.26
C MET A 172 3.98 18.68 -8.66
N TYR A 173 4.25 19.93 -9.05
CA TYR A 173 3.48 21.15 -8.78
C TYR A 173 3.72 21.92 -7.49
N MET A 174 4.60 21.49 -6.58
CA MET A 174 4.93 22.30 -5.41
C MET A 174 6.35 22.83 -5.53
N ALA A 175 6.48 24.09 -5.92
CA ALA A 175 7.63 24.87 -5.49
C ALA A 175 7.52 24.93 -3.97
N MET A 176 8.35 24.15 -3.28
CA MET A 176 8.34 24.14 -1.83
C MET A 176 9.01 25.41 -1.33
N ASP A 177 8.44 26.01 -0.29
CA ASP A 177 9.21 26.95 0.51
C ASP A 177 10.28 26.20 1.33
N GLN A 178 11.25 26.95 1.86
CA GLN A 178 12.36 26.35 2.63
C GLN A 178 11.87 25.60 3.88
N ARG A 179 10.74 26.01 4.48
CA ARG A 179 10.17 25.33 5.65
C ARG A 179 9.55 23.98 5.23
N GLU A 180 8.83 23.96 4.12
CA GLU A 180 8.23 22.76 3.54
C GLU A 180 9.31 21.74 3.14
N ALA A 181 10.39 22.19 2.50
CA ALA A 181 11.54 21.35 2.16
C ALA A 181 12.19 20.73 3.42
N ASN A 182 12.36 21.52 4.49
CA ASN A 182 12.89 21.02 5.77
C ASN A 182 11.97 19.97 6.42
N LEU A 183 10.66 20.20 6.43
CA LEU A 183 9.70 19.24 6.98
C LEU A 183 9.69 17.94 6.17
N PHE A 184 9.73 18.05 4.84
CA PHE A 184 9.82 16.88 3.97
C PHE A 184 11.13 16.12 4.18
N PHE A 185 12.26 16.83 4.29
CA PHE A 185 13.55 16.22 4.64
C PHE A 185 13.51 15.45 5.96
N GLN A 186 12.94 16.02 7.02
CA GLN A 186 12.80 15.35 8.31
C GLN A 186 11.98 14.06 8.19
N MET A 187 10.94 14.07 7.37
CA MET A 187 10.13 12.88 7.10
C MET A 187 10.90 11.83 6.32
N ILE A 188 11.58 12.20 5.23
CA ILE A 188 12.43 11.27 4.45
C ILE A 188 13.54 10.69 5.33
N ASN A 189 14.18 11.51 6.17
CA ASN A 189 15.21 11.06 7.09
C ASN A 189 14.67 10.09 8.16
N HIS A 190 13.40 10.22 8.56
CA HIS A 190 12.77 9.26 9.45
C HIS A 190 12.50 7.92 8.76
N LEU A 191 12.06 7.93 7.50
CA LEU A 191 11.76 6.71 6.75
C LEU A 191 13.02 5.99 6.25
N TYR A 192 14.14 6.70 6.11
CA TYR A 192 15.39 6.16 5.60
C TYR A 192 15.85 4.93 6.40
N GLU A 193 16.10 3.80 5.70
CA GLU A 193 16.44 2.49 6.29
C GLU A 193 15.39 1.91 7.26
N GLN A 194 14.17 2.46 7.29
CA GLN A 194 13.03 1.95 8.07
C GLN A 194 11.87 1.51 7.18
N SER A 195 11.59 2.27 6.13
CA SER A 195 10.48 2.05 5.21
C SER A 195 10.95 2.19 3.76
N SER A 196 10.34 1.43 2.87
CA SER A 196 10.51 1.65 1.44
C SER A 196 9.60 2.78 0.96
N ILE A 197 10.02 3.50 -0.07
CA ILE A 197 9.24 4.59 -0.65
C ILE A 197 9.00 4.33 -2.14
N ILE A 198 7.74 4.41 -2.57
CA ILE A 198 7.40 4.54 -3.99
C ILE A 198 7.10 6.02 -4.27
N LEU A 199 7.83 6.61 -5.21
CA LEU A 199 7.59 7.97 -5.68
C LEU A 199 7.06 7.93 -7.11
N THR A 200 6.03 8.70 -7.43
CA THR A 200 5.63 8.93 -8.83
C THR A 200 5.95 10.36 -9.25
N SER A 201 6.56 10.51 -10.41
CA SER A 201 6.89 11.82 -10.98
C SER A 201 6.86 11.79 -12.50
N ASN A 202 6.71 12.96 -13.11
CA ASN A 202 6.89 13.20 -14.53
C ASN A 202 8.13 14.06 -14.81
N LYS A 203 8.93 14.39 -13.79
CA LYS A 203 10.27 14.99 -13.91
C LYS A 203 11.34 14.01 -13.42
N SER A 204 12.52 14.03 -14.04
CA SER A 204 13.66 13.25 -13.53
C SER A 204 14.18 13.81 -12.19
N PRO A 205 14.86 12.99 -11.37
CA PRO A 205 15.45 13.43 -10.11
C PRO A 205 16.35 14.66 -10.22
N ASP A 206 17.08 14.81 -11.33
CA ASP A 206 17.96 15.97 -11.59
C ASP A 206 17.20 17.30 -11.61
N GLN A 207 15.91 17.26 -11.95
CA GLN A 207 15.05 18.44 -12.02
C GLN A 207 14.33 18.75 -10.70
N TRP A 208 14.54 17.94 -9.66
CA TRP A 208 13.88 18.16 -8.36
C TRP A 208 14.57 19.25 -7.54
N GLY A 209 15.86 19.53 -7.80
CA GLY A 209 16.60 20.65 -7.20
C GLY A 209 15.90 22.00 -7.41
N GLU A 210 15.41 22.25 -8.61
CA GLU A 210 14.66 23.47 -8.94
C GLU A 210 13.32 23.59 -8.20
N LEU A 211 12.76 22.46 -7.72
CA LEU A 211 11.45 22.43 -7.07
C LEU A 211 11.50 22.71 -5.57
N MET A 212 12.63 22.41 -4.91
CA MET A 212 12.75 22.45 -3.45
C MET A 212 13.38 23.74 -2.90
N GLY A 213 13.82 24.65 -3.79
CA GLY A 213 14.25 26.02 -3.43
C GLY A 213 15.59 26.14 -2.70
N ASP A 214 16.05 25.07 -2.04
CA ASP A 214 17.33 24.99 -1.31
C ASP A 214 18.16 23.80 -1.82
N GLU A 215 19.28 24.09 -2.46
CA GLU A 215 20.14 23.08 -3.11
C GLU A 215 20.75 22.09 -2.10
N GLY A 216 21.06 22.57 -0.89
CA GLY A 216 21.64 21.74 0.17
C GLY A 216 20.63 20.72 0.71
N ILE A 217 19.42 21.17 1.05
CA ILE A 217 18.34 20.29 1.52
C ILE A 217 17.95 19.30 0.42
N THR A 218 17.85 19.76 -0.83
CA THR A 218 17.51 18.88 -1.96
C THR A 218 18.53 17.76 -2.11
N THR A 219 19.82 18.10 -2.06
CA THR A 219 20.90 17.11 -2.17
C THR A 219 20.79 16.06 -1.05
N ALA A 220 20.51 16.50 0.18
CA ALA A 220 20.35 15.60 1.32
C ALA A 220 19.11 14.68 1.22
N ILE A 221 18.02 15.16 0.62
CA ILE A 221 16.82 14.35 0.33
C ILE A 221 17.13 13.32 -0.76
N LEU A 222 17.71 13.76 -1.87
CA LEU A 222 18.04 12.91 -3.00
C LEU A 222 19.04 11.82 -2.62
N ASP A 223 20.06 12.14 -1.83
CA ASP A 223 21.03 11.18 -1.31
C ASP A 223 20.35 9.98 -0.61
N ARG A 224 19.38 10.26 0.27
CA ARG A 224 18.62 9.22 0.99
C ARG A 224 17.66 8.44 0.10
N LEU A 225 16.99 9.13 -0.82
CA LEU A 225 16.02 8.51 -1.72
C LEU A 225 16.71 7.63 -2.77
N LEU A 226 17.86 8.06 -3.27
CA LEU A 226 18.58 7.44 -4.38
C LEU A 226 19.66 6.44 -3.94
N HIS A 227 19.99 6.34 -2.65
CA HIS A 227 20.98 5.37 -2.16
C HIS A 227 20.61 3.92 -2.51
N ARG A 228 19.35 3.53 -2.30
CA ARG A 228 18.80 2.23 -2.70
C ARG A 228 17.52 2.45 -3.49
N VAL A 229 17.64 2.54 -4.81
CA VAL A 229 16.49 2.85 -5.66
C VAL A 229 16.52 2.06 -6.96
N GLU A 230 15.34 1.67 -7.41
CA GLU A 230 15.10 1.27 -8.80
C GLU A 230 14.27 2.35 -9.49
N VAL A 231 14.76 2.87 -10.61
CA VAL A 231 14.07 3.89 -11.39
C VAL A 231 13.38 3.24 -12.58
N ILE A 232 12.06 3.31 -12.61
CA ILE A 232 11.22 2.71 -13.66
C ILE A 232 10.68 3.82 -14.56
N HIS A 233 11.18 3.85 -15.79
CA HIS A 233 10.70 4.78 -16.81
C HIS A 233 9.49 4.21 -17.53
N MET A 234 8.33 4.79 -17.29
CA MET A 234 7.05 4.48 -17.90
C MET A 234 6.79 5.39 -19.11
N ASN A 235 6.78 4.79 -20.29
CA ASN A 235 6.56 5.43 -21.58
C ASN A 235 5.27 4.91 -22.24
N GLY A 236 4.70 5.69 -23.15
CA GLY A 236 3.52 5.30 -23.91
C GLY A 236 2.44 6.38 -23.90
N ASP A 237 1.34 6.10 -24.61
CA ASP A 237 0.21 7.01 -24.67
C ASP A 237 -0.55 7.04 -23.33
N SER A 238 -1.16 8.19 -23.04
CA SER A 238 -2.04 8.31 -21.88
C SER A 238 -3.23 7.35 -21.98
N TYR A 239 -3.32 6.41 -21.04
CA TYR A 239 -4.45 5.49 -20.91
C TYR A 239 -5.76 6.26 -20.67
N ARG A 240 -5.69 7.38 -19.95
CA ARG A 240 -6.84 8.27 -19.71
C ARG A 240 -7.38 8.87 -21.01
N MET A 241 -6.50 9.16 -21.98
CA MET A 241 -6.90 9.68 -23.29
C MET A 241 -7.45 8.58 -24.20
N LYS A 242 -6.85 7.39 -24.18
CA LYS A 242 -7.33 6.23 -24.94
C LYS A 242 -8.73 5.79 -24.50
N ASN A 243 -9.00 5.81 -23.19
CA ASN A 243 -10.29 5.44 -22.62
C ASN A 243 -11.18 6.64 -22.31
N ARG A 244 -10.97 7.76 -23.01
CA ARG A 244 -11.81 8.94 -22.86
C ARG A 244 -13.22 8.60 -23.34
N GLN A 245 -14.17 8.57 -22.41
CA GLN A 245 -15.59 8.50 -22.74
C GLN A 245 -16.05 9.91 -23.08
N ASN A 246 -16.57 10.09 -24.30
CA ASN A 246 -17.25 11.33 -24.67
C ASN A 246 -18.70 11.23 -24.20
N LEU A 247 -19.20 12.32 -23.61
CA LEU A 247 -20.58 12.42 -23.14
C LEU A 247 -21.58 12.59 -24.31
N PHE A 248 -21.08 12.92 -25.51
CA PHE A 248 -21.83 13.14 -26.75
C PHE A 248 -21.10 12.50 -27.93
#